data_AF-A0A0Q7A0I3-F1
#
_entry.id   AF-A0A0Q7A0I3-F1
#
_cell.length_a   1.000
_cell.length_b   1.000
_cell.length_c   1.000
_cell.angle_alpha   90.00
_cell.angle_beta   90.00
_cell.angle_gamma   90.00
#
_symmetry.space_group_name_H-M   'P 1'
#
loop_
_entity.id
_entity.type
_entity.pdbx_description
1 polymer ?
#
loop_
_entity_poly.entity_id
_entity_poly.type
_entity_poly.pdbx_seq_one_letter_code
_entity_poly.pdbx_strand_id
1 'polypeptide(L)'
;MVLDVADDGAIHGYYVNNAPGKGCRGIPYDLSGQLTDRAISFHVSWRNGVADCLTETQWQGRLQTSRNGSVEMVTEWQRTSTLVPFKKPKTAFEEGTDMFTLQINHGVQWNLDY
;
A
#
# COMPACT_ATOMS: atom_id res chain seq x y z
N MET A 1 -5.90 4.39 -1.32
CA MET A 1 -6.02 3.09 -0.63
C MET A 1 -6.93 3.27 0.59
N VAL A 2 -7.48 2.19 1.11
CA VAL A 2 -8.17 2.14 2.40
C VAL A 2 -7.51 1.05 3.23
N LEU A 3 -7.22 1.35 4.49
CA LEU A 3 -6.62 0.44 5.46
C LEU A 3 -7.61 0.23 6.60
N ASP A 4 -7.89 -1.02 6.90
CA ASP A 4 -8.55 -1.49 8.12
C ASP A 4 -7.47 -2.12 9.00
N VAL A 5 -7.35 -1.66 10.24
CA VAL A 5 -6.28 -2.06 11.15
C VAL A 5 -6.91 -2.71 12.37
N ALA A 6 -6.64 -4.00 12.56
CA ALA A 6 -7.10 -4.75 13.70
C ALA A 6 -6.31 -4.40 14.98
N ASP A 7 -6.83 -4.81 16.14
CA ASP A 7 -6.23 -4.53 17.45
C ASP A 7 -4.80 -5.11 17.61
N ASP A 8 -4.49 -6.19 16.90
CA ASP A 8 -3.15 -6.80 16.86
C ASP A 8 -2.21 -6.14 15.83
N GLY A 9 -2.68 -5.08 15.17
CA GLY A 9 -1.97 -4.34 14.14
C GLY A 9 -2.01 -4.98 12.75
N ALA A 10 -2.71 -6.11 12.56
CA ALA A 10 -2.89 -6.68 11.25
C ALA A 10 -3.65 -5.69 10.34
N ILE A 11 -3.19 -5.53 9.11
CA ILE A 11 -3.77 -4.62 8.14
C ILE A 11 -4.44 -5.42 7.05
N HIS A 12 -5.69 -5.04 6.75
CA HIS A 12 -6.43 -5.47 5.57
C HIS A 12 -6.96 -4.25 4.82
N GLY A 13 -7.36 -4.41 3.57
CA GLY A 13 -8.00 -3.34 2.82
C GLY A 13 -7.76 -3.47 1.33
N TYR A 14 -7.76 -2.34 0.65
CA TYR A 14 -7.56 -2.31 -0.79
C TYR A 14 -6.74 -1.11 -1.27
N TYR A 15 -6.02 -1.34 -2.36
CA TYR A 15 -5.25 -0.34 -3.07
C TYR A 15 -5.81 -0.15 -4.49
N VAL A 16 -5.98 1.11 -4.89
CA VAL A 16 -6.33 1.48 -6.27
C VAL A 16 -5.16 2.26 -6.84
N ASN A 17 -4.46 1.67 -7.81
CA ASN A 17 -3.35 2.34 -8.47
C ASN A 17 -3.87 3.32 -9.52
N ASN A 18 -3.35 4.55 -9.51
CA ASN A 18 -3.65 5.56 -10.53
C ASN A 18 -2.39 6.11 -11.22
N ALA A 19 -1.21 5.54 -10.93
CA ALA A 19 0.06 5.97 -11.49
C ALA A 19 0.05 5.97 -13.03
N PRO A 20 0.45 7.08 -13.68
CA PRO A 20 0.50 7.17 -15.14
C PRO A 20 1.41 6.10 -15.76
N GLY A 21 1.00 5.55 -16.90
CA GLY A 21 1.82 4.59 -17.66
C GLY A 21 1.95 3.18 -17.06
N LYS A 22 1.30 2.90 -15.92
CA LYS A 22 1.25 1.54 -15.34
C LYS A 22 -0.02 0.78 -15.80
N GLY A 23 0.05 -0.54 -15.86
CA GLY A 23 -1.15 -1.40 -15.95
C GLY A 23 -1.89 -1.45 -14.62
N CYS A 24 -3.02 -2.17 -14.55
CA CYS A 24 -3.77 -2.39 -13.30
C CYS A 24 -4.24 -1.09 -12.61
N ARG A 25 -4.72 -0.13 -13.42
CA ARG A 25 -5.17 1.18 -12.95
C ARG A 25 -6.67 1.21 -12.68
N GLY A 26 -7.08 2.02 -11.70
CA GLY A 26 -8.49 2.39 -11.50
C GLY A 26 -9.40 1.28 -10.94
N ILE A 27 -8.85 0.10 -10.61
CA ILE A 27 -9.60 -1.00 -9.96
C ILE A 27 -8.93 -1.39 -8.64
N PRO A 28 -9.70 -1.89 -7.66
CA PRO A 28 -9.17 -2.28 -6.36
C PRO A 28 -8.43 -3.62 -6.40
N TYR A 29 -7.33 -3.68 -5.65
CA TYR A 29 -6.56 -4.88 -5.35
C TYR A 29 -6.47 -5.03 -3.85
N ASP A 30 -6.53 -6.27 -3.37
CA ASP A 30 -6.40 -6.55 -1.94
C ASP A 30 -5.02 -6.11 -1.44
N LEU A 31 -5.03 -5.52 -0.26
CA LEU A 31 -3.86 -5.08 0.48
C LEU A 31 -3.85 -5.80 1.81
N SER A 32 -2.68 -6.32 2.18
CA SER A 32 -2.46 -6.90 3.51
C SER A 32 -1.14 -6.43 4.08
N GLY A 33 -1.04 -6.34 5.41
CA GLY A 33 0.18 -5.85 6.05
C GLY A 33 0.14 -5.91 7.56
N GLN A 34 1.06 -5.16 8.17
CA GLN A 34 1.21 -5.04 9.61
C GLN A 34 1.57 -3.60 9.98
N LEU A 35 0.94 -3.11 11.05
CA LEU A 35 1.29 -1.91 11.77
C LEU A 35 1.86 -2.31 13.14
N THR A 36 3.00 -1.75 13.51
CA THR A 36 3.58 -1.91 14.85
C THR A 36 4.13 -0.56 15.31
N ASP A 37 3.53 -0.02 16.37
CA ASP A 37 3.74 1.35 16.85
C ASP A 37 3.46 2.40 15.75
N ARG A 38 4.51 2.77 15.01
CA ARG A 38 4.47 3.69 13.87
C ARG A 38 5.13 3.12 12.63
N ALA A 39 5.71 1.93 12.70
CA ALA A 39 6.27 1.23 11.54
C ALA A 39 5.15 0.50 10.82
N ILE A 40 5.06 0.69 9.51
CA ILE A 40 4.05 0.04 8.68
C ILE A 40 4.73 -0.72 7.55
N SER A 41 4.23 -1.91 7.26
CA SER A 41 4.57 -2.66 6.07
C SER A 41 3.30 -3.22 5.45
N PHE A 42 3.18 -3.16 4.14
CA PHE A 42 2.04 -3.75 3.43
C PHE A 42 2.45 -4.19 2.03
N HIS A 43 1.66 -5.10 1.49
CA HIS A 43 1.88 -5.74 0.20
C HIS A 43 0.58 -5.72 -0.61
N VAL A 44 0.76 -5.58 -1.92
CA VAL A 44 -0.31 -5.69 -2.91
C VAL A 44 0.16 -6.62 -4.03
N SER A 45 -0.61 -7.67 -4.29
CA SER A 45 -0.48 -8.45 -5.52
C SER A 45 -1.34 -7.80 -6.61
N TRP A 46 -0.75 -7.45 -7.76
CA TRP A 46 -1.47 -6.79 -8.86
C TRP A 46 -2.24 -7.78 -9.71
N ARG A 47 -3.06 -8.61 -9.07
CA ARG A 47 -3.96 -9.58 -9.68
C ARG A 47 -5.29 -9.59 -8.95
N ASN A 48 -6.38 -9.57 -9.69
CA ASN A 48 -7.73 -9.83 -9.20
C ASN A 48 -8.55 -10.54 -10.30
N GLY A 49 -9.86 -10.70 -10.09
CA GLY A 49 -10.76 -11.33 -11.09
C GLY A 49 -10.97 -10.52 -12.39
N VAL A 50 -10.39 -9.33 -12.50
CA VAL A 50 -10.57 -8.40 -13.65
C VAL A 50 -9.27 -8.22 -14.43
N ALA A 51 -8.12 -8.12 -13.76
CA ALA A 51 -6.82 -7.92 -14.40
C ALA A 51 -5.68 -8.57 -13.62
N ASP A 52 -4.62 -8.94 -14.36
CA ASP A 52 -3.39 -9.51 -13.83
C ASP A 52 -2.18 -8.83 -14.48
N CYS A 53 -1.40 -8.12 -13.67
CA CYS A 53 -0.18 -7.43 -14.11
C CYS A 53 1.10 -8.19 -13.76
N LEU A 54 1.00 -9.45 -13.29
CA LEU A 54 2.15 -10.34 -13.05
C LEU A 54 3.26 -9.68 -12.22
N THR A 55 2.86 -8.82 -11.29
CA THR A 55 3.74 -8.05 -10.43
C THR A 55 3.14 -7.96 -9.05
N GLU A 56 3.99 -7.70 -8.07
CA GLU A 56 3.60 -7.37 -6.72
C GLU A 56 4.40 -6.16 -6.25
N THR A 57 3.91 -5.48 -5.22
CA THR A 57 4.63 -4.35 -4.64
C THR A 57 4.53 -4.44 -3.13
N GLN A 58 5.66 -4.21 -2.47
CA GLN A 58 5.77 -4.15 -1.03
C GLN A 58 6.21 -2.74 -0.64
N TRP A 59 5.54 -2.17 0.34
CA TRP A 59 5.88 -0.89 0.95
C TRP A 59 6.34 -1.13 2.38
N GLN A 60 7.36 -0.38 2.80
CA GLN A 60 7.82 -0.31 4.17
C GLN A 60 8.04 1.16 4.52
N GLY A 61 7.55 1.57 5.68
CA GLY A 61 7.60 2.98 6.03
C GLY A 61 7.18 3.27 7.46
N ARG A 62 6.88 4.55 7.70
CA ARG A 62 6.47 5.03 9.03
C ARG A 62 5.35 6.04 8.95
N LEU A 63 4.47 5.98 9.94
CA LEU A 63 3.50 7.04 10.24
C LEU A 63 4.21 8.19 10.95
N GLN A 64 3.94 9.41 10.48
CA GLN A 64 4.47 10.64 11.06
C GLN A 64 3.41 11.73 11.07
N THR A 65 3.58 12.71 11.96
CA THR A 65 2.76 13.92 11.96
C THR A 65 3.33 14.89 10.93
N SER A 66 2.47 15.40 10.04
CA SER A 66 2.82 16.41 9.06
C SER A 66 3.01 17.78 9.73
N ARG A 67 3.51 18.75 8.96
CA ARG A 67 3.68 20.13 9.44
C ARG A 67 2.38 20.82 9.84
N ASN A 68 1.23 20.36 9.32
CA ASN A 68 -0.08 20.94 9.64
C ASN A 68 -0.83 20.16 10.73
N GLY A 69 -0.20 19.15 11.33
CA GLY A 69 -0.79 18.32 12.38
C GLY A 69 -1.56 17.10 11.87
N SER A 70 -1.69 16.90 10.55
CA SER A 70 -2.29 15.69 9.99
C SER A 70 -1.37 14.47 10.11
N VAL A 71 -1.92 13.27 9.88
CA VAL A 71 -1.12 12.05 9.76
C VAL A 71 -0.68 11.86 8.31
N GLU A 72 0.61 11.57 8.15
CA GLU A 72 1.25 11.19 6.89
C GLU A 72 1.95 9.84 7.04
N MET A 73 2.08 9.15 5.91
CA MET A 73 2.82 7.91 5.82
C MET A 73 3.86 8.03 4.73
N VAL A 74 5.13 7.91 5.09
CA VAL A 74 6.25 7.93 4.15
C VAL A 74 6.80 6.52 4.03
N THR A 75 6.87 6.01 2.80
CA THR A 75 7.23 4.63 2.52
C THR A 75 8.23 4.52 1.38
N GLU A 76 9.18 3.62 1.52
CA GLU A 76 9.93 3.06 0.40
C GLU A 76 9.17 1.84 -0.13
N TRP A 77 9.22 1.63 -1.44
CA TRP A 77 8.59 0.49 -2.06
C TRP A 77 9.51 -0.25 -3.02
N GLN A 78 9.25 -1.54 -3.14
CA GLN A 78 9.88 -2.42 -4.12
C GLN A 78 8.80 -3.15 -4.89
N ARG A 79 8.90 -3.14 -6.22
CA ARG A 79 8.00 -3.81 -7.14
C ARG A 79 8.74 -4.90 -7.89
N THR A 80 8.26 -6.12 -7.77
CA THR A 80 8.86 -7.32 -8.37
C THR A 80 7.92 -7.94 -9.39
N SER A 81 8.49 -8.64 -10.38
CA SER A 81 7.73 -9.54 -11.25
C SER A 81 7.45 -10.84 -10.53
N THR A 82 6.24 -11.38 -10.66
CA THR A 82 5.88 -12.70 -10.13
C THR A 82 6.25 -13.85 -11.08
N LEU A 83 6.79 -13.53 -12.26
CA LEU A 83 7.26 -14.54 -13.22
C LEU A 83 8.56 -15.18 -12.73
N VAL A 84 8.62 -16.51 -12.78
CA VAL A 84 9.85 -17.27 -12.50
C VAL A 84 10.83 -17.04 -13.65
N PRO A 85 12.00 -16.43 -13.42
CA PRO A 85 12.89 -16.09 -14.52
C PRO A 85 13.59 -17.35 -15.07
N PHE A 86 13.49 -17.59 -16.38
CA PHE A 86 14.22 -18.66 -17.07
C PHE A 86 15.75 -18.43 -17.14
N LYS A 87 16.23 -17.22 -16.78
CA LYS A 87 17.65 -16.87 -16.57
C LYS A 87 17.75 -15.83 -15.46
N LYS A 88 18.75 -15.93 -14.57
CA LYS A 88 18.99 -14.98 -13.46
C LYS A 88 18.96 -13.52 -13.98
N PRO A 89 17.96 -12.70 -13.61
CA PRO A 89 17.91 -11.31 -14.01
C PRO A 89 18.90 -10.49 -13.18
N LYS A 90 19.55 -9.51 -13.83
CA LYS A 90 20.64 -8.71 -13.26
C LYS A 90 20.18 -7.61 -12.29
N THR A 91 18.87 -7.34 -12.22
CA THR A 91 18.17 -6.51 -11.22
C THR A 91 16.67 -6.77 -11.43
N ALA A 92 16.01 -7.41 -10.46
CA ALA A 92 14.67 -8.01 -10.66
C ALA A 92 13.50 -7.16 -10.15
N PHE A 93 13.77 -5.96 -9.65
CA PHE A 93 12.79 -5.10 -8.99
C PHE A 93 12.95 -3.63 -9.37
N GLU A 94 11.83 -2.92 -9.46
CA GLU A 94 11.76 -1.45 -9.46
C GLU A 94 11.66 -0.98 -8.01
N GLU A 95 12.16 0.21 -7.70
CA GLU A 95 12.06 0.82 -6.36
C GLU A 95 11.64 2.29 -6.45
N GLY A 96 11.14 2.82 -5.33
CA GLY A 96 10.79 4.22 -5.22
C GLY A 96 10.26 4.60 -3.84
N THR A 97 9.68 5.79 -3.74
CA THR A 97 9.13 6.33 -2.51
C THR A 97 7.74 6.88 -2.77
N ASP A 98 6.81 6.56 -1.88
CA ASP A 98 5.48 7.13 -1.86
C ASP A 98 5.25 7.88 -0.53
N MET A 99 4.45 8.96 -0.61
CA MET A 99 3.93 9.67 0.55
C MET A 99 2.42 9.68 0.49
N PHE A 100 1.78 9.14 1.51
CA PHE A 100 0.32 9.08 1.63
C PHE A 100 -0.14 10.06 2.71
N THR A 101 -1.17 10.84 2.41
CA THR A 101 -1.82 11.75 3.35
C THR A 101 -3.14 11.14 3.81
N LEU A 102 -3.43 11.21 5.12
CA LEU A 102 -4.71 10.77 5.64
C LEU A 102 -5.84 11.61 5.04
N GLN A 103 -6.82 10.94 4.45
CA GLN A 103 -8.08 11.54 4.01
C GLN A 103 -9.17 11.11 4.99
N ILE A 104 -9.67 12.04 5.79
CA ILE A 104 -10.84 11.79 6.65
C ILE A 104 -12.08 12.08 5.81
N ASN A 105 -12.80 11.04 5.42
CA ASN A 105 -14.13 11.24 4.88
C ASN A 105 -15.07 11.63 6.03
N HIS A 106 -15.38 12.92 6.14
CA HIS A 106 -16.30 13.51 7.13
C HIS A 106 -17.75 12.95 7.08
N GLY A 107 -18.03 11.95 6.23
CA GLY A 107 -19.32 11.26 6.14
C GLY A 107 -19.46 10.05 7.06
N VAL A 108 -18.39 9.65 7.77
CA VAL A 108 -18.45 8.58 8.79
C VAL A 108 -18.05 9.18 10.13
N GLN A 109 -19.06 9.46 10.95
CA GLN A 109 -18.89 9.98 12.30
C GLN A 109 -18.36 8.87 13.19
N TRP A 110 -17.03 8.85 13.41
CA TRP A 110 -16.42 7.98 14.41
C TRP A 110 -16.63 8.58 15.79
N ASN A 111 -17.53 7.99 16.58
CA ASN A 111 -17.55 8.23 18.02
C ASN A 111 -16.36 7.46 18.61
N LEU A 112 -15.29 8.18 18.91
CA LEU A 112 -14.23 7.69 19.80
C LEU A 112 -14.65 8.08 21.21
N ASP A 113 -15.27 7.13 21.92
CA ASP A 113 -15.50 7.28 23.36
C ASP A 113 -14.15 7.17 24.08
N TYR A 114 -13.85 8.20 24.88
CA TYR A 114 -12.60 8.36 25.66
C TYR A 114 -12.75 7.78 27.06
#